data_AF-A0A1G3NYM1-F1
#
_entry.id   AF-A0A1G3NYM1-F1
#
_cell.length_a   1.000
_cell.length_b   1.000
_cell.length_c   1.000
_cell.angle_alpha   90.00
_cell.angle_beta   90.00
_cell.angle_gamma   90.00
#
_symmetry.space_group_name_H-M   'P 1'
#
loop_
_entity.id
_entity.type
_entity.pdbx_description
1 polymer ?
#
loop_
_entity_poly.entity_id
_entity_poly.type
_entity_poly.pdbx_seq_one_letter_code
_entity_poly.pdbx_strand_id
1 'polypeptide(L)' 'MSKDTNKIMEELYDQKIMAKTPEERVKDTFAMISMAKKMVIASIDHDENTRQELFLRFYEDDFDGQTKRKILEKLK' A
#
# COMPACT_ATOMS: atom_id res chain seq x y z
N MET A 1 13.69 -5.11 8.28
CA MET A 1 14.32 -4.24 7.26
C MET A 1 15.35 -5.06 6.50
N SER A 2 15.51 -4.81 5.19
CA SER A 2 16.35 -5.66 4.34
C SER A 2 17.81 -5.67 4.82
N LYS A 3 18.49 -6.82 4.71
CA LYS A 3 19.94 -6.94 4.98
C LYS A 3 20.80 -6.15 3.99
N ASP A 4 20.18 -5.56 2.97
CA ASP A 4 20.85 -4.84 1.89
C ASP A 4 21.11 -3.36 2.20
N THR A 5 20.55 -2.82 3.28
CA THR A 5 20.76 -1.42 3.66
C THR A 5 22.02 -1.29 4.52
N ASN A 6 22.99 -0.50 4.07
CA ASN A 6 24.17 -0.17 4.87
C ASN A 6 23.73 0.62 6.13
N LYS A 7 24.23 0.22 7.30
CA LYS A 7 23.93 0.83 8.62
C LYS A 7 24.03 2.36 8.64
N ILE A 8 24.97 2.93 7.89
CA ILE A 8 25.12 4.40 7.77
C ILE A 8 23.87 5.06 7.17
N MET A 9 23.24 4.41 6.20
CA MET A 9 22.02 4.90 5.56
C MET A 9 20.81 4.78 6.48
N GLU A 10 20.76 3.73 7.30
CA GLU A 10 19.72 3.58 8.33
C GLU A 10 19.82 4.70 9.37
N GLU A 11 21.03 4.94 9.90
CA GLU A 11 21.28 6.01 10.87
C GLU A 11 20.94 7.39 10.31
N LEU A 12 21.29 7.66 9.04
CA LEU A 12 20.95 8.92 8.37
C LEU A 12 19.45 9.07 8.16
N TYR A 13 18.75 7.99 7.81
CA TYR A 13 17.29 8.00 7.65
C TYR A 13 16.61 8.29 8.99
N ASP A 14 17.00 7.60 10.06
CA ASP A 14 16.42 7.77 11.38
C ASP A 14 16.63 9.19 11.92
N GLN A 15 17.84 9.75 11.74
CA GLN A 15 18.11 11.14 12.09
C GLN A 15 17.19 12.12 11.37
N LYS A 16 16.98 11.92 10.05
CA LYS A 16 16.11 12.78 9.25
C LYS A 16 14.63 12.65 9.61
N ILE A 17 14.18 11.47 10.00
CA ILE A 17 12.80 11.24 10.44
C ILE A 17 12.58 11.85 11.83
N MET A 18 13.53 11.70 12.76
CA MET A 18 13.41 12.24 14.11
C MET A 18 13.61 13.76 14.19
N ALA A 19 14.23 14.37 13.18
CA ALA A 19 14.31 15.83 13.05
C ALA A 19 12.95 16.48 12.70
N LYS A 20 11.95 15.69 12.29
CA LYS A 20 10.61 16.17 11.93
C LYS A 20 9.65 16.12 13.11
N THR A 21 8.69 17.05 13.12
CA THR A 21 7.60 16.99 14.10
C THR A 21 6.68 15.78 13.83
N PRO A 22 5.91 15.31 14.83
CA PRO A 22 4.87 14.30 14.60
C PRO A 22 3.92 14.63 13.44
N GLU A 23 3.49 15.89 13.32
CA GLU A 23 2.59 16.36 12.28
C GLU A 23 3.22 16.26 10.88
N GLU A 24 4.50 16.62 10.76
CA GLU A 24 5.26 16.50 9.51
C GLU A 24 5.42 15.04 9.09
N ARG A 25 5.69 14.13 10.04
CA ARG A 25 5.76 12.69 9.77
C ARG A 25 4.41 12.12 9.30
N VAL A 26 3.30 12.59 9.87
CA VAL A 26 1.95 12.20 9.43
C VAL A 26 1.68 12.71 8.01
N LYS A 27 2.05 13.96 7.71
CA LYS A 27 1.90 14.52 6.37
C LYS A 27 2.67 13.72 5.31
N ASP A 28 3.92 13.36 5.61
CA ASP A 28 4.73 12.52 4.73
C ASP A 28 4.11 11.14 4.52
N THR A 29 3.60 10.54 5.59
CA THR A 29 2.89 9.25 5.53
C THR A 29 1.69 9.35 4.57
N PHE A 30 0.88 10.40 4.66
CA PHE A 30 -0.24 10.58 3.74
C PHE A 30 0.20 10.81 2.29
N ALA A 31 1.30 11.54 2.07
CA ALA A 31 1.86 11.71 0.74
C ALA A 31 2.32 10.37 0.14
N MET A 32 2.99 9.53 0.94
CA MET A 32 3.40 8.18 0.54
C MET A 32 2.20 7.30 0.20
N ILE A 33 1.17 7.28 1.07
CA ILE A 33 -0.06 6.50 0.82
C ILE A 33 -0.76 6.98 -0.45
N SER A 34 -0.84 8.29 -0.68
CA SER A 34 -1.44 8.87 -1.89
C SER A 34 -0.70 8.44 -3.14
N MET A 35 0.64 8.44 -3.12
CA MET A 35 1.45 7.96 -4.24
C MET A 35 1.28 6.45 -4.46
N ALA A 36 1.33 5.65 -3.40
CA ALA A 36 1.13 4.20 -3.48
C ALA A 36 -0.24 3.86 -4.11
N LYS A 37 -1.31 4.57 -3.70
CA LYS A 37 -2.63 4.42 -4.30
C LYS A 37 -2.61 4.69 -5.82
N LYS A 38 -1.95 5.77 -6.25
CA LYS A 38 -1.84 6.09 -7.69
C LYS A 38 -1.10 5.01 -8.46
N MET A 39 0.00 4.50 -7.91
CA MET A 39 0.78 3.43 -8.54
C MET A 39 -0.04 2.16 -8.70
N VAL A 40 -0.79 1.76 -7.66
CA VAL A 40 -1.64 0.57 -7.72
C VAL A 40 -2.73 0.74 -8.76
N ILE A 41 -3.45 1.86 -8.76
CA ILE A 41 -4.51 2.12 -9.76
C ILE A 41 -3.94 2.13 -11.19
N ALA A 42 -2.78 2.75 -11.40
CA ALA A 42 -2.13 2.79 -12.71
C ALA A 42 -1.63 1.43 -13.20
N SER A 43 -1.52 0.44 -12.31
CA SER A 43 -1.10 -0.94 -12.62
C SER A 43 -2.26 -1.92 -12.83
N ILE A 44 -3.50 -1.45 -12.81
CA ILE A 44 -4.69 -2.24 -13.12
C ILE A 44 -5.07 -1.94 -14.56
N ASP A 45 -5.33 -2.98 -15.36
CA ASP A 45 -5.66 -2.81 -16.77
C ASP A 45 -7.03 -2.13 -16.95
N HIS A 46 -7.17 -1.34 -18.02
CA HIS A 46 -8.35 -0.51 -18.23
C HIS A 46 -9.66 -1.30 -18.43
N ASP A 47 -9.57 -2.55 -18.86
CA ASP A 47 -10.71 -3.45 -19.08
C ASP A 47 -11.06 -4.28 -17.84
N GLU A 48 -10.27 -4.18 -16.76
CA GLU A 48 -10.51 -4.90 -15.52
C GLU A 48 -11.41 -4.11 -14.55
N ASN A 49 -12.24 -4.84 -13.79
CA ASN A 49 -13.01 -4.22 -12.73
C ASN A 49 -12.06 -3.84 -11.58
N THR A 50 -11.72 -2.55 -11.50
CA THR A 50 -10.79 -2.01 -10.51
C THR A 50 -11.12 -2.40 -9.07
N ARG A 51 -12.41 -2.54 -8.71
CA ARG A 51 -12.81 -2.89 -7.34
C ARG A 51 -12.50 -4.36 -7.04
N GLN A 52 -12.75 -5.25 -7.99
CA GLN A 52 -12.40 -6.66 -7.85
C GLN A 52 -10.89 -6.84 -7.77
N GLU A 53 -10.12 -6.14 -8.59
CA GLU A 53 -8.65 -6.24 -8.54
C GLU A 53 -8.04 -5.70 -7.25
N LEU A 54 -8.55 -4.58 -6.74
CA LEU A 54 -8.13 -4.09 -5.43
C LEU A 54 -8.49 -5.10 -4.33
N PHE A 55 -9.65 -5.74 -4.42
CA PHE A 55 -10.04 -6.77 -3.46
C PHE A 55 -9.08 -7.96 -3.49
N LEU A 56 -8.77 -8.49 -4.68
CA LEU A 56 -7.87 -9.62 -4.83
C LEU A 56 -6.45 -9.26 -4.34
N ARG A 57 -5.91 -8.12 -4.74
CA ARG A 57 -4.53 -7.74 -4.36
C ARG A 57 -4.31 -7.54 -2.86
N PHE A 58 -5.33 -7.06 -2.14
CA PHE A 58 -5.16 -6.66 -0.73
C PHE A 58 -5.85 -7.57 0.28
N TYR A 59 -6.83 -8.36 -0.15
CA TYR A 59 -7.71 -9.09 0.76
C TYR A 59 -8.01 -10.52 0.32
N GLU A 60 -7.38 -11.02 -0.76
CA GLU A 60 -7.69 -12.35 -1.29
C GLU A 60 -7.54 -13.46 -0.24
N ASP A 61 -6.48 -13.40 0.56
CA ASP A 61 -6.12 -14.43 1.54
C ASP A 61 -6.88 -14.30 2.86
N ASP A 62 -7.64 -13.22 3.05
CA ASP A 62 -8.40 -12.95 4.28
C ASP A 62 -9.75 -13.68 4.32
N PHE A 63 -10.19 -14.27 3.20
CA PHE A 63 -11.53 -14.87 3.07
C PHE A 63 -11.50 -16.28 2.47
N ASP A 64 -12.38 -17.13 2.99
CA ASP A 64 -12.62 -18.45 2.39
C ASP A 64 -13.19 -18.33 0.96
N GLY A 65 -13.08 -19.42 0.18
CA GLY A 65 -13.50 -19.42 -1.22
C GLY A 65 -14.98 -19.12 -1.46
N GLN A 66 -15.87 -19.43 -0.51
CA GLN A 66 -17.30 -19.10 -0.64
C GLN A 66 -17.54 -17.60 -0.40
N THR A 67 -16.92 -17.04 0.64
CA THR A 67 -17.01 -15.62 0.99
C THR A 67 -16.37 -14.75 -0.09
N LYS A 68 -15.20 -15.14 -0.59
CA LYS A 68 -14.50 -14.50 -1.71
C LYS A 68 -15.40 -14.37 -2.95
N ARG A 69 -16.06 -15.46 -3.37
CA ARG A 69 -16.99 -15.44 -4.51
C ARG A 69 -18.16 -14.47 -4.31
N LYS A 70 -18.77 -14.47 -3.12
CA LYS A 70 -19.87 -13.55 -2.79
C LYS A 70 -19.43 -12.08 -2.88
N ILE A 71 -18.23 -11.76 -2.37
CA ILE A 71 -17.69 -10.40 -2.43
C ILE A 71 -17.42 -10.00 -3.88
N LEU A 72 -16.75 -10.85 -4.66
CA LEU A 72 -16.48 -10.58 -6.07
C LEU A 72 -17.77 -10.35 -6.87
N GLU A 73 -18.82 -11.14 -6.66
CA GLU A 73 -20.12 -10.94 -7.30
C GLU A 73 -20.77 -9.58 -6.96
N LYS A 74 -20.54 -9.05 -5.76
CA LYS A 74 -21.06 -7.75 -5.32
C LYS A 74 -20.21 -6.57 -5.78
N LEU A 75 -18.94 -6.80 -6.10
CA LEU A 75 -18.02 -5.79 -6.61
C LEU A 75 -18.07 -5.64 -8.15
N LYS A 76 -18.86 -6.48 -8.84
CA LYS A 76 -19.15 -6.34 -10.28
C LYS A 76 -19.71 -4.98 -10.65
#